data_AF-I4KH26-F1
#
_entry.id   AF-I4KH26-F1
#
_cell.length_a   1.000
_cell.length_b   1.000
_cell.length_c   1.000
_cell.angle_alpha   90.00
_cell.angle_beta   90.00
_cell.angle_gamma   90.00
#
_symmetry.space_group_name_H-M   'P 1'
#
loop_
_entity.id
_entity.type
_entity.pdbx_description
1 polymer ?
#
loop_
_entity_poly.entity_id
_entity_poly.type
_entity_poly.pdbx_seq_one_letter_code
_entity_poly.pdbx_strand_id
1 'polypeptide(L)'
;MLNGLWLGFFVVAMVSALAQWLVGGNALIFAAMVESIFAMAKLSVEVMVLLFGTLTLWLGFLRIAEKAGIVDWLAKALGPLFRRLMPEVPAGHPAIGLITLNFAANGLGLDNAATPIGLKAMKALQELNPIPNTATNAQILFLVLNASSLTLLPVTIFMYRAQQGAADPTLVFLPILLATSASTLVGLLSVAVMQRLRLWDPVVLAYLVPGALILGGFMALLATLSATALAGLSSILGNLTLFGLIMLFLVIGALRKVKVYEAFVEGAKEGFDVAKNLLPYLVAMLCAVGVLRASGALEFGLEGIRHVVAWTGLDTRFVDALPTAMVKPFSGSAARAMLIETMQTQGVDSFPALVAATIQGSTETTFYVLAVYFGSVGIQRARHAVGCALLAEFAGVVAAISVCYWFFG
;
A
#
# COMPACT_ATOMS: atom_id res chain seq x y z
N MET A 1 2.21 5.03 18.62
CA MET A 1 3.08 4.15 17.81
C MET A 1 4.07 4.95 16.97
N LEU A 2 3.61 5.85 16.08
CA LEU A 2 4.52 6.66 15.24
C LEU A 2 5.54 7.51 16.03
N ASN A 3 5.13 8.12 17.15
CA ASN A 3 6.04 8.83 18.06
C ASN A 3 7.22 7.97 18.54
N GLY A 4 6.93 6.72 18.93
CA GLY A 4 7.95 5.78 19.39
C GLY A 4 8.88 5.32 18.27
N LEU A 5 8.35 5.09 17.07
CA LEU A 5 9.16 4.75 15.89
C LEU A 5 10.11 5.89 15.52
N TRP A 6 9.59 7.11 15.42
CA TRP A 6 10.36 8.29 15.05
C TRP A 6 11.45 8.61 16.06
N LEU A 7 11.11 8.63 17.36
CA LEU A 7 12.10 8.79 18.42
C LEU A 7 13.13 7.65 18.42
N GLY A 8 12.67 6.42 18.19
CA GLY A 8 13.52 5.23 18.08
C GLY A 8 14.59 5.38 17.01
N PHE A 9 14.26 5.93 15.83
CA PHE A 9 15.24 6.19 14.77
C PHE A 9 16.36 7.12 15.25
N PHE A 10 16.03 8.23 15.92
CA PHE A 10 17.03 9.15 16.45
C PHE A 10 17.87 8.55 17.58
N VAL A 11 17.24 7.80 18.49
CA VAL A 11 17.95 7.15 19.61
C VAL A 11 18.92 6.08 19.10
N VAL A 12 18.47 5.20 18.20
CA VAL A 12 19.33 4.18 17.59
C VAL A 12 20.44 4.82 16.79
N ALA A 13 20.14 5.88 16.03
CA ALA A 13 21.15 6.61 15.28
C ALA A 13 22.20 7.27 16.19
N MET A 14 21.78 7.85 17.31
CA MET A 14 22.71 8.43 18.30
C MET A 14 23.63 7.35 18.88
N VAL A 15 23.09 6.20 19.28
CA VAL A 15 23.89 5.09 19.82
C VAL A 15 24.90 4.59 18.78
N SER A 16 24.46 4.40 17.52
CA SER A 16 25.33 3.97 16.43
C SER A 16 26.43 5.00 16.12
N ALA A 17 26.08 6.28 16.10
CA ALA A 17 27.04 7.37 15.88
C ALA A 17 28.09 7.46 16.99
N LEU A 18 27.67 7.30 18.24
CA LEU A 18 28.59 7.23 19.39
C LEU A 18 29.53 6.02 19.27
N ALA A 19 29.03 4.86 18.86
CA ALA A 19 29.87 3.68 18.64
C ALA A 19 30.88 3.91 17.49
N GLN A 20 30.42 4.46 16.36
CA GLN A 20 31.29 4.79 15.23
C GLN A 20 32.36 5.83 15.57
N TRP A 21 32.03 6.81 16.40
CA TRP A 21 32.98 7.83 16.82
C TRP A 21 33.98 7.30 17.86
N LEU A 22 33.48 6.73 18.96
CA LEU A 22 34.31 6.35 20.11
C LEU A 22 35.09 5.05 19.89
N VAL A 23 34.53 4.11 19.14
CA VAL A 23 35.14 2.79 18.87
C VAL A 23 35.66 2.71 17.44
N GLY A 24 34.89 3.19 16.47
CA GLY A 24 35.25 3.14 15.05
C GLY A 24 36.19 4.25 14.57
N GLY A 25 36.48 5.26 15.39
CA GLY A 25 37.37 6.39 15.04
C GLY A 25 36.80 7.38 14.02
N ASN A 26 35.50 7.30 13.68
CA ASN A 26 34.86 8.17 12.69
C ASN A 26 34.41 9.50 13.32
N ALA A 27 35.30 10.49 13.37
CA ALA A 27 35.00 11.81 13.94
C ALA A 27 34.00 12.65 13.11
N LEU A 28 33.79 12.33 11.83
CA LEU A 28 32.91 13.08 10.93
C LEU A 28 31.45 12.58 10.97
N ILE A 29 31.15 11.52 11.72
CA ILE A 29 29.83 10.87 11.70
C ILE A 29 28.68 11.84 12.06
N PHE A 30 28.88 12.70 13.06
CA PHE A 30 27.86 13.69 13.45
C PHE A 30 27.68 14.77 12.38
N ALA A 31 28.75 15.17 11.69
CA ALA A 31 28.66 16.12 10.58
C ALA A 31 27.85 15.53 9.43
N ALA A 32 28.12 14.27 9.06
CA ALA A 32 27.37 13.54 8.02
C ALA A 32 25.88 13.38 8.40
N MET A 33 25.56 13.09 9.66
CA MET A 33 24.18 13.01 10.13
C MET A 33 23.45 14.36 10.04
N VAL A 34 24.11 15.46 10.43
CA VAL A 34 23.53 16.81 10.34
C VAL A 34 23.31 17.21 8.88
N GLU A 35 24.29 16.97 8.01
CA GLU A 35 24.15 17.20 6.57
C GLU A 35 22.97 16.42 5.99
N SER A 36 22.81 15.16 6.38
CA SER A 36 21.69 14.32 5.95
C SER A 36 20.33 14.89 6.35
N ILE A 37 20.19 15.50 7.54
CA ILE A 37 18.93 16.15 7.96
C ILE A 37 18.54 17.26 6.97
N PHE A 38 19.48 18.14 6.64
CA PHE A 38 19.21 19.25 5.72
C PHE A 38 18.95 18.77 4.29
N ALA A 39 19.72 17.78 3.82
CA ALA A 39 19.52 17.18 2.51
C ALA A 39 18.12 16.54 2.39
N MET A 40 17.70 15.78 3.41
CA MET A 40 16.38 15.14 3.44
C MET A 40 15.23 16.13 3.57
N ALA A 41 15.42 17.21 4.33
CA ALA A 41 14.45 18.30 4.40
C ALA A 41 14.25 18.95 3.02
N LYS A 42 15.33 19.22 2.28
CA LYS A 42 15.24 19.74 0.91
C LYS A 42 14.54 18.77 -0.04
N LEU A 43 14.96 17.50 -0.03
CA LEU A 43 14.36 16.44 -0.86
C LEU A 43 12.86 16.32 -0.63
N SER A 44 12.40 16.43 0.63
CA SER A 44 10.98 16.35 0.96
C SER A 44 10.15 17.44 0.25
N VAL A 45 10.70 18.64 0.09
CA VAL A 45 10.04 19.75 -0.61
C VAL A 45 10.02 19.50 -2.12
N GLU A 46 11.14 19.05 -2.70
CA GLU A 46 11.23 18.73 -4.14
C GLU A 46 10.21 17.65 -4.54
N VAL A 47 10.15 16.57 -3.76
CA VAL A 47 9.16 15.50 -3.92
C VAL A 47 7.74 16.07 -3.81
N MET A 48 7.50 17.01 -2.89
CA MET A 48 6.17 17.56 -2.65
C MET A 48 5.67 18.48 -3.76
N VAL A 49 6.54 19.28 -4.36
CA VAL A 49 6.19 20.11 -5.53
C VAL A 49 5.72 19.24 -6.69
N LEU A 50 6.36 18.09 -6.92
CA LEU A 50 5.96 17.19 -8.01
C LEU A 50 4.73 16.35 -7.65
N LEU A 51 4.59 15.94 -6.38
CA LEU A 51 3.38 15.25 -5.89
C LEU A 51 2.15 16.13 -5.96
N PHE A 52 2.32 17.44 -5.81
CA PHE A 52 1.25 18.41 -5.94
C PHE A 52 0.55 18.34 -7.30
N GLY A 53 1.30 18.49 -8.40
CA GLY A 53 0.72 18.51 -9.75
C GLY A 53 0.08 17.18 -10.13
N THR A 54 0.68 16.08 -9.68
CA THR A 54 0.23 14.73 -9.99
C THR A 54 -0.99 14.30 -9.17
N LEU A 55 -1.06 14.60 -7.87
CA LEU A 55 -2.27 14.37 -7.06
C LEU A 55 -3.46 15.19 -7.58
N THR A 56 -3.22 16.43 -8.00
CA THR A 56 -4.21 17.30 -8.62
C THR A 56 -4.80 16.66 -9.89
N LEU A 57 -3.96 16.11 -10.76
CA LEU A 57 -4.40 15.42 -11.97
C LEU A 57 -5.28 14.20 -11.65
N TRP A 58 -4.80 13.32 -10.78
CA TRP A 58 -5.45 12.04 -10.52
C TRP A 58 -6.75 12.17 -9.73
N LEU A 59 -6.78 13.03 -8.71
CA LEU A 59 -8.02 13.29 -7.98
C LEU A 59 -9.06 13.97 -8.86
N GLY A 60 -8.65 14.76 -9.86
CA GLY A 60 -9.55 15.25 -10.90
C GLY A 60 -10.24 14.13 -11.66
N PHE A 61 -9.48 13.18 -12.22
CA PHE A 61 -10.08 12.04 -12.95
C PHE A 61 -10.93 11.13 -12.05
N LEU A 62 -10.46 10.88 -10.84
CA LEU A 62 -11.19 10.06 -9.88
C LEU A 62 -12.50 10.70 -9.44
N ARG A 63 -12.57 12.04 -9.34
CA ARG A 63 -13.81 12.78 -9.07
C ARG A 63 -14.82 12.63 -10.20
N ILE A 64 -14.37 12.52 -11.46
CA ILE A 64 -15.26 12.19 -12.58
C ILE A 64 -15.84 10.79 -12.39
N ALA A 65 -15.01 9.80 -12.06
CA ALA A 65 -15.44 8.41 -11.85
C ALA A 65 -16.49 8.29 -10.74
N GLU A 66 -16.27 9.02 -9.63
CA GLU A 66 -17.22 9.12 -8.52
C GLU A 66 -18.55 9.73 -8.95
N LYS A 67 -18.54 10.91 -9.59
CA LYS A 67 -19.76 11.57 -10.06
C LYS A 67 -20.48 10.81 -11.17
N ALA A 68 -19.75 9.99 -11.93
CA ALA A 68 -20.31 9.11 -12.95
C ALA A 68 -20.98 7.86 -12.35
N GLY A 69 -20.91 7.66 -11.03
CA GLY A 69 -21.50 6.52 -10.33
C GLY A 69 -20.76 5.20 -10.54
N ILE A 70 -19.48 5.24 -10.96
CA ILE A 70 -18.66 4.03 -11.16
C ILE A 70 -18.44 3.33 -9.82
N VAL A 71 -18.16 4.10 -8.77
CA VAL A 71 -17.94 3.57 -7.42
C VAL A 71 -19.21 2.89 -6.89
N ASP A 72 -20.38 3.50 -7.10
CA ASP A 72 -21.69 2.90 -6.73
C ASP A 72 -21.98 1.61 -7.51
N TRP A 73 -21.61 1.57 -8.79
CA TRP A 73 -21.77 0.38 -9.61
C TRP A 73 -20.89 -0.77 -9.12
N LEU A 74 -19.62 -0.50 -8.81
CA LEU A 74 -18.71 -1.48 -8.20
C LEU A 74 -19.22 -1.95 -6.83
N ALA A 75 -19.72 -1.03 -6.00
CA ALA A 75 -20.29 -1.36 -4.69
C ALA A 75 -21.50 -2.32 -4.82
N LYS A 76 -22.35 -2.14 -5.83
CA LYS A 76 -23.46 -3.06 -6.16
C LYS A 76 -22.95 -4.41 -6.66
N ALA A 77 -21.90 -4.43 -7.47
CA ALA A 77 -21.30 -5.66 -7.97
C ALA A 77 -20.65 -6.49 -6.87
N LEU A 78 -20.04 -5.86 -5.87
CA LEU A 78 -19.40 -6.53 -4.72
C LEU A 78 -20.38 -6.87 -3.58
N GLY A 79 -21.54 -6.21 -3.53
CA GLY A 79 -22.54 -6.38 -2.45
C GLY A 79 -22.94 -7.84 -2.16
N PRO A 80 -23.26 -8.68 -3.17
CA PRO A 80 -23.62 -10.08 -2.96
C PRO A 80 -22.51 -10.90 -2.28
N LEU A 81 -21.24 -10.65 -2.63
CA LEU A 81 -20.08 -11.32 -2.05
C LEU A 81 -19.97 -11.01 -0.56
N PHE A 82 -19.94 -9.72 -0.19
CA PHE A 82 -19.78 -9.31 1.21
C PHE A 82 -20.96 -9.71 2.09
N ARG A 83 -22.19 -9.75 1.55
CA ARG A 83 -23.35 -10.26 2.28
C ARG A 83 -23.20 -11.73 2.69
N ARG A 84 -22.46 -12.52 1.90
CA ARG A 84 -22.20 -13.94 2.18
C ARG A 84 -20.96 -14.16 3.04
N LEU A 85 -19.93 -13.32 2.87
CA LEU A 85 -18.74 -13.35 3.72
C LEU A 85 -18.98 -12.78 5.14
N MET A 86 -20.01 -11.95 5.31
CA MET A 86 -20.39 -11.35 6.60
C MET A 86 -21.82 -11.77 7.02
N PRO A 87 -22.06 -13.05 7.33
CA PRO A 87 -23.40 -13.57 7.60
C PRO A 87 -24.05 -12.98 8.87
N GLU A 88 -23.24 -12.39 9.77
CA GLU A 88 -23.69 -11.74 11.01
C GLU A 88 -24.32 -10.36 10.76
N VAL A 89 -24.17 -9.78 9.56
CA VAL A 89 -24.73 -8.47 9.21
C VAL A 89 -26.11 -8.65 8.56
N PRO A 90 -27.18 -8.08 9.12
CA PRO A 90 -28.52 -8.22 8.57
C PRO A 90 -28.63 -7.74 7.12
N ALA A 91 -29.50 -8.40 6.36
CA ALA A 91 -29.81 -8.00 4.99
C ALA A 91 -30.36 -6.56 4.95
N GLY A 92 -29.79 -5.71 4.09
CA GLY A 92 -30.20 -4.32 3.96
C GLY A 92 -29.59 -3.37 5.00
N HIS A 93 -28.80 -3.88 5.94
CA HIS A 93 -28.05 -3.03 6.87
C HIS A 93 -27.04 -2.14 6.11
N PRO A 94 -26.92 -0.84 6.44
CA PRO A 94 -26.03 0.09 5.71
C PRO A 94 -24.56 -0.31 5.74
N ALA A 95 -24.13 -1.10 6.74
CA ALA A 95 -22.75 -1.58 6.87
C ALA A 95 -22.22 -2.25 5.58
N ILE A 96 -22.99 -3.15 4.96
CA ILE A 96 -22.54 -3.84 3.73
C ILE A 96 -22.29 -2.84 2.60
N GLY A 97 -23.19 -1.87 2.43
CA GLY A 97 -23.03 -0.83 1.39
C GLY A 97 -21.82 0.06 1.64
N LEU A 98 -21.57 0.46 2.89
CA LEU A 98 -20.39 1.26 3.24
C LEU A 98 -19.08 0.47 3.06
N ILE A 99 -19.07 -0.82 3.39
CA ILE A 99 -17.93 -1.71 3.19
C ILE A 99 -17.62 -1.87 1.71
N THR A 100 -18.62 -2.19 0.89
CA THR A 100 -18.41 -2.38 -0.55
C THR A 100 -18.00 -1.09 -1.24
N LEU A 101 -18.53 0.05 -0.79
CA LEU A 101 -18.11 1.36 -1.27
C LEU A 101 -16.67 1.69 -0.86
N ASN A 102 -16.26 1.37 0.37
CA ASN A 102 -14.88 1.56 0.82
C ASN A 102 -13.90 0.72 -0.02
N PHE A 103 -14.19 -0.56 -0.28
CA PHE A 103 -13.35 -1.41 -1.14
C PHE A 103 -13.31 -0.91 -2.59
N ALA A 104 -14.46 -0.50 -3.14
CA ALA A 104 -14.51 0.08 -4.48
C ALA A 104 -13.68 1.37 -4.59
N ALA A 105 -13.75 2.23 -3.57
CA ALA A 105 -12.96 3.45 -3.50
C ALA A 105 -11.47 3.15 -3.39
N ASN A 106 -11.04 2.33 -2.43
CA ASN A 106 -9.63 1.98 -2.25
C ASN A 106 -9.06 1.28 -3.51
N GLY A 107 -9.81 0.37 -4.12
CA GLY A 107 -9.34 -0.32 -5.33
C GLY A 107 -9.13 0.58 -6.54
N LEU A 108 -9.88 1.69 -6.64
CA LEU A 108 -9.67 2.73 -7.67
C LEU A 108 -8.63 3.78 -7.29
N GLY A 109 -8.05 3.73 -6.08
CA GLY A 109 -7.11 4.74 -5.58
C GLY A 109 -7.79 6.02 -5.05
N LEU A 110 -9.07 5.96 -4.68
CA LEU A 110 -9.82 7.02 -4.01
C LEU A 110 -9.57 7.04 -2.48
N ASP A 111 -8.30 6.99 -2.04
CA ASP A 111 -7.94 6.75 -0.63
C ASP A 111 -8.51 7.80 0.35
N ASN A 112 -8.59 9.07 -0.10
CA ASN A 112 -9.15 10.17 0.69
C ASN A 112 -10.65 10.02 0.94
N ALA A 113 -11.38 9.36 0.03
CA ALA A 113 -12.79 9.02 0.22
C ALA A 113 -12.92 7.69 0.98
N ALA A 114 -12.04 6.72 0.71
CA ALA A 114 -12.09 5.39 1.30
C ALA A 114 -12.03 5.43 2.83
N THR A 115 -11.11 6.20 3.43
CA THR A 115 -10.93 6.21 4.89
C THR A 115 -12.17 6.73 5.65
N PRO A 116 -12.75 7.90 5.33
CA PRO A 116 -13.99 8.35 5.96
C PRO A 116 -15.17 7.37 5.77
N ILE A 117 -15.28 6.74 4.60
CA ILE A 117 -16.31 5.72 4.33
C ILE A 117 -16.05 4.48 5.20
N GLY A 118 -14.80 4.07 5.35
CA GLY A 118 -14.40 2.92 6.17
C GLY A 118 -14.65 3.14 7.66
N LEU A 119 -14.43 4.36 8.17
CA LEU A 119 -14.80 4.72 9.54
C LEU A 119 -16.32 4.68 9.76
N LYS A 120 -17.11 5.14 8.77
CA LYS A 120 -18.59 5.01 8.81
C LYS A 120 -19.01 3.53 8.77
N ALA A 121 -18.36 2.72 7.94
CA ALA A 121 -18.59 1.28 7.87
C ALA A 121 -18.31 0.60 9.22
N MET A 122 -17.19 0.95 9.85
CA MET A 122 -16.79 0.41 11.16
C MET A 122 -17.79 0.79 12.25
N LYS A 123 -18.29 2.04 12.26
CA LYS A 123 -19.37 2.49 13.15
C LYS A 123 -20.67 1.72 12.92
N ALA A 124 -21.08 1.54 11.66
CA ALA A 124 -22.27 0.75 11.33
C ALA A 124 -22.13 -0.72 11.75
N LEU A 125 -20.94 -1.31 11.63
CA LEU A 125 -20.68 -2.66 12.16
C LEU A 125 -20.71 -2.69 13.69
N GLN A 126 -20.27 -1.61 14.35
CA GLN A 126 -20.27 -1.50 15.81
C GLN A 126 -21.67 -1.43 16.40
N GLU A 127 -22.64 -0.83 15.70
CA GLU A 127 -24.06 -0.82 16.13
C GLU A 127 -24.64 -2.23 16.30
N LEU A 128 -24.10 -3.20 15.55
CA LEU A 128 -24.49 -4.61 15.63
C LEU A 128 -23.66 -5.41 16.63
N ASN A 129 -22.69 -4.79 17.32
CA ASN A 129 -21.74 -5.50 18.16
C ASN A 129 -22.36 -5.82 19.54
N PRO A 130 -22.58 -7.11 19.88
CA PRO A 130 -23.12 -7.49 21.19
C PRO A 130 -22.13 -7.26 22.33
N ILE A 131 -20.83 -7.16 22.05
CA ILE A 131 -19.75 -6.95 23.04
C ILE A 131 -18.91 -5.75 22.58
N PRO A 132 -19.30 -4.51 22.94
CA PRO A 132 -18.74 -3.28 22.34
C PRO A 132 -17.21 -3.16 22.36
N ASN A 133 -16.52 -3.75 23.35
CA ASN A 133 -15.07 -3.64 23.47
C ASN A 133 -14.31 -4.76 22.71
N THR A 134 -15.01 -5.69 22.05
CA THR A 134 -14.41 -6.86 21.37
C THR A 134 -14.80 -6.88 19.89
N ALA A 135 -13.83 -7.08 19.00
CA ALA A 135 -14.05 -7.07 17.56
C ALA A 135 -14.98 -8.21 17.10
N THR A 136 -16.01 -7.89 16.30
CA THR A 136 -16.89 -8.89 15.66
C THR A 136 -16.23 -9.55 14.45
N ASN A 137 -16.77 -10.66 13.96
CA ASN A 137 -16.17 -11.34 12.81
C ASN A 137 -16.21 -10.47 11.55
N ALA A 138 -17.30 -9.71 11.34
CA ALA A 138 -17.43 -8.77 10.23
C ALA A 138 -16.42 -7.61 10.32
N GLN A 139 -16.19 -7.05 11.52
CA GLN A 139 -15.18 -5.99 11.73
C GLN A 139 -13.77 -6.51 11.43
N ILE A 140 -13.44 -7.73 11.86
CA ILE A 140 -12.14 -8.35 11.60
C ILE A 140 -11.93 -8.60 10.10
N LEU A 141 -12.92 -9.19 9.42
CA LEU A 141 -12.83 -9.44 7.98
C LEU A 141 -12.66 -8.14 7.20
N PHE A 142 -13.48 -7.13 7.50
CA PHE A 142 -13.43 -5.82 6.86
C PHE A 142 -12.03 -5.19 7.01
N LEU A 143 -11.47 -5.27 8.21
CA LEU A 143 -10.18 -4.70 8.52
C LEU A 143 -9.03 -5.45 7.84
N VAL A 144 -9.02 -6.79 7.87
CA VAL A 144 -7.92 -7.58 7.31
C VAL A 144 -7.85 -7.40 5.79
N LEU A 145 -9.01 -7.35 5.13
CA LEU A 145 -9.08 -7.09 3.69
C LEU A 145 -8.68 -5.65 3.33
N ASN A 146 -8.91 -4.67 4.21
CA ASN A 146 -8.38 -3.32 4.02
C ASN A 146 -6.85 -3.31 4.18
N ALA A 147 -6.30 -4.03 5.17
CA ALA A 147 -4.85 -4.13 5.38
C ALA A 147 -4.11 -4.81 4.21
N SER A 148 -4.77 -5.70 3.47
CA SER A 148 -4.18 -6.34 2.29
C SER A 148 -4.21 -5.47 1.02
N SER A 149 -4.85 -4.30 1.05
CA SER A 149 -4.94 -3.29 -0.03
C SER A 149 -5.18 -3.86 -1.41
N LEU A 150 -6.43 -4.02 -1.86
CA LEU A 150 -6.73 -4.45 -3.24
C LEU A 150 -6.46 -3.32 -4.24
N THR A 151 -5.20 -2.92 -4.38
CA THR A 151 -4.78 -1.81 -5.24
C THR A 151 -4.77 -2.26 -6.69
N LEU A 152 -5.81 -1.92 -7.45
CA LEU A 152 -5.81 -2.16 -8.90
C LEU A 152 -4.91 -1.16 -9.65
N LEU A 153 -4.70 0.02 -9.06
CA LEU A 153 -4.03 1.14 -9.69
C LEU A 153 -2.97 1.75 -8.77
N PRO A 154 -1.71 1.28 -8.85
CA PRO A 154 -0.63 1.81 -8.03
C PRO A 154 -0.07 3.11 -8.59
N VAL A 155 -0.95 4.06 -8.88
CA VAL A 155 -0.63 5.35 -9.51
C VAL A 155 0.43 6.12 -8.73
N THR A 156 0.33 6.09 -7.40
CA THR A 156 1.30 6.75 -6.52
C THR A 156 2.71 6.18 -6.66
N ILE A 157 2.84 4.87 -6.92
CA ILE A 157 4.15 4.22 -7.14
C ILE A 157 4.75 4.60 -8.48
N PHE A 158 3.93 4.59 -9.54
CA PHE A 158 4.36 5.09 -10.86
C PHE A 158 4.83 6.52 -10.75
N MET A 159 4.10 7.34 -10.00
CA MET A 159 4.51 8.70 -9.75
C MET A 159 5.88 8.74 -9.06
N TYR A 160 6.07 8.13 -7.90
CA TYR A 160 7.38 8.14 -7.22
C TYR A 160 8.52 7.72 -8.15
N ARG A 161 8.33 6.67 -8.94
CA ARG A 161 9.33 6.23 -9.94
C ARG A 161 9.63 7.31 -10.98
N ALA A 162 8.60 7.93 -11.57
CA ALA A 162 8.78 9.04 -12.50
C ALA A 162 9.52 10.22 -11.86
N GLN A 163 9.24 10.54 -10.58
CA GLN A 163 9.91 11.62 -9.85
C GLN A 163 11.41 11.34 -9.62
N GLN A 164 11.74 10.06 -9.44
CA GLN A 164 13.12 9.61 -9.25
C GLN A 164 13.83 9.34 -10.58
N GLY A 165 13.22 9.72 -11.72
CA GLY A 165 13.84 9.66 -13.05
C GLY A 165 13.73 8.30 -13.75
N ALA A 166 12.79 7.44 -13.37
CA ALA A 166 12.59 6.16 -14.06
C ALA A 166 12.24 6.37 -15.54
N ALA A 167 12.92 5.65 -16.43
CA ALA A 167 12.61 5.68 -17.86
C ALA A 167 11.22 5.07 -18.14
N ASP A 168 10.87 4.01 -17.41
CA ASP A 168 9.54 3.42 -17.39
C ASP A 168 8.98 3.34 -15.96
N PRO A 169 8.12 4.28 -15.57
CA PRO A 169 7.50 4.27 -14.25
C PRO A 169 6.53 3.11 -14.04
N THR A 170 5.95 2.55 -15.11
CA THR A 170 4.90 1.51 -15.06
C THR A 170 5.44 0.08 -15.01
N LEU A 171 6.76 -0.10 -15.15
CA LEU A 171 7.45 -1.40 -15.12
C LEU A 171 7.03 -2.30 -13.94
N VAL A 172 6.73 -1.71 -12.77
CA VAL A 172 6.34 -2.42 -11.55
C VAL A 172 4.85 -2.80 -11.47
N PHE A 173 4.06 -2.52 -12.50
CA PHE A 173 2.60 -2.71 -12.48
C PHE A 173 2.19 -4.17 -12.20
N LEU A 174 2.65 -5.13 -13.01
CA LEU A 174 2.31 -6.54 -12.81
C LEU A 174 2.88 -7.11 -11.51
N PRO A 175 4.14 -6.83 -11.13
CA PRO A 175 4.65 -7.21 -9.81
C PRO A 175 3.74 -6.77 -8.66
N ILE A 176 3.28 -5.52 -8.67
CA ILE A 176 2.38 -4.99 -7.63
C ILE A 176 1.05 -5.75 -7.64
N LEU A 177 0.44 -5.93 -8.81
CA LEU A 177 -0.85 -6.62 -8.96
C LEU A 177 -0.79 -8.07 -8.45
N LEU A 178 0.30 -8.78 -8.73
CA LEU A 178 0.50 -10.15 -8.26
C LEU A 178 0.74 -10.20 -6.74
N ALA A 179 1.54 -9.27 -6.21
CA ALA A 179 1.82 -9.20 -4.77
C ALA A 179 0.57 -8.83 -3.94
N THR A 180 -0.26 -7.87 -4.40
CA THR A 180 -1.53 -7.55 -3.72
C THR A 180 -2.53 -8.70 -3.80
N SER A 181 -2.59 -9.40 -4.94
CA SER A 181 -3.47 -10.56 -5.09
C SER A 181 -3.11 -11.67 -4.11
N ALA A 182 -1.82 -11.95 -3.94
CA ALA A 182 -1.33 -12.91 -2.95
C ALA A 182 -1.65 -12.48 -1.51
N SER A 183 -1.38 -11.21 -1.16
CA SER A 183 -1.71 -10.63 0.14
C SER A 183 -3.20 -10.75 0.46
N THR A 184 -4.06 -10.34 -0.47
CA THR A 184 -5.53 -10.36 -0.31
C THR A 184 -6.07 -11.79 -0.20
N LEU A 185 -5.54 -12.72 -0.99
CA LEU A 185 -5.92 -14.13 -0.90
C LEU A 185 -5.56 -14.72 0.46
N VAL A 186 -4.33 -14.49 0.95
CA VAL A 186 -3.90 -14.98 2.27
C VAL A 186 -4.70 -14.31 3.40
N GLY A 187 -5.00 -13.02 3.29
CA GLY A 187 -5.86 -12.30 4.22
C GLY A 187 -7.27 -12.89 4.30
N LEU A 188 -7.91 -13.12 3.14
CA LEU A 188 -9.24 -13.75 3.09
C LEU A 188 -9.21 -15.17 3.65
N LEU A 189 -8.25 -16.00 3.22
CA LEU A 189 -8.16 -17.41 3.62
C LEU A 189 -7.85 -17.55 5.11
N SER A 190 -6.94 -16.74 5.66
CA SER A 190 -6.61 -16.77 7.09
C SER A 190 -7.82 -16.41 7.96
N VAL A 191 -8.56 -15.37 7.59
CA VAL A 191 -9.81 -15.02 8.28
C VAL A 191 -10.87 -16.11 8.11
N ALA A 192 -10.99 -16.68 6.90
CA ALA A 192 -11.95 -17.76 6.64
C ALA A 192 -11.67 -19.01 7.47
N VAL A 193 -10.40 -19.38 7.66
CA VAL A 193 -9.99 -20.49 8.54
C VAL A 193 -10.33 -20.15 9.99
N MET A 194 -9.93 -18.97 10.48
CA MET A 194 -10.12 -18.57 11.87
C MET A 194 -11.59 -18.39 12.26
N GLN A 195 -12.42 -17.91 11.35
CA GLN A 195 -13.86 -17.67 11.56
C GLN A 195 -14.75 -18.80 11.03
N ARG A 196 -14.18 -19.82 10.38
CA ARG A 196 -14.89 -20.92 9.71
C ARG A 196 -15.91 -20.41 8.67
N LEU A 197 -15.51 -19.42 7.87
CA LEU A 197 -16.35 -18.87 6.81
C LEU A 197 -16.64 -19.92 5.74
N ARG A 198 -17.88 -19.93 5.23
CA ARG A 198 -18.32 -20.87 4.20
C ARG A 198 -17.89 -20.39 2.81
N LEU A 199 -16.62 -20.55 2.48
CA LEU A 199 -16.10 -20.21 1.14
C LEU A 199 -16.71 -21.08 0.01
N TRP A 200 -17.30 -22.21 0.37
CA TRP A 200 -18.05 -23.12 -0.53
C TRP A 200 -19.47 -22.65 -0.85
N ASP A 201 -19.92 -21.50 -0.32
CA ASP A 201 -21.21 -20.93 -0.69
C ASP A 201 -21.24 -20.66 -2.21
N PRO A 202 -22.32 -21.03 -2.93
CA PRO A 202 -22.37 -20.88 -4.39
C PRO A 202 -22.12 -19.44 -4.88
N VAL A 203 -22.57 -18.44 -4.11
CA VAL A 203 -22.32 -17.04 -4.46
C VAL A 203 -20.85 -16.73 -4.24
N VAL A 204 -20.24 -17.14 -3.12
CA VAL A 204 -18.81 -16.91 -2.88
C VAL A 204 -17.95 -17.58 -3.96
N LEU A 205 -18.25 -18.83 -4.30
CA LEU A 205 -17.58 -19.56 -5.39
C LEU A 205 -17.75 -18.87 -6.75
N ALA A 206 -18.92 -18.28 -7.03
CA ALA A 206 -19.15 -17.54 -8.27
C ALA A 206 -18.26 -16.30 -8.42
N TYR A 207 -17.70 -15.75 -7.34
CA TYR A 207 -16.68 -14.70 -7.40
C TYR A 207 -15.27 -15.28 -7.35
N LEU A 208 -14.99 -16.22 -6.43
CA LEU A 208 -13.65 -16.73 -6.20
C LEU A 208 -13.14 -17.61 -7.35
N VAL A 209 -13.99 -18.47 -7.93
CA VAL A 209 -13.57 -19.41 -8.98
C VAL A 209 -13.19 -18.65 -10.27
N PRO A 210 -14.03 -17.75 -10.83
CA PRO A 210 -13.62 -16.97 -12.00
C PRO A 210 -12.39 -16.11 -11.73
N GLY A 211 -12.30 -15.48 -10.55
CA GLY A 211 -11.12 -14.70 -10.16
C GLY A 211 -9.85 -15.55 -10.13
N ALA A 212 -9.92 -16.73 -9.52
CA ALA A 212 -8.80 -17.67 -9.46
C ALA A 212 -8.42 -18.22 -10.84
N LEU A 213 -9.38 -18.49 -11.72
CA LEU A 213 -9.12 -18.94 -13.09
C LEU A 213 -8.49 -17.84 -13.95
N ILE A 214 -8.96 -16.60 -13.83
CA ILE A 214 -8.37 -15.45 -14.53
C ILE A 214 -6.94 -15.23 -14.05
N LEU A 215 -6.72 -15.17 -12.73
CA LEU A 215 -5.39 -14.97 -12.16
C LEU A 215 -4.46 -16.14 -12.48
N GLY A 216 -4.92 -17.38 -12.31
CA GLY A 216 -4.14 -18.59 -12.59
C GLY A 216 -3.82 -18.76 -14.07
N GLY A 217 -4.77 -18.51 -14.96
CA GLY A 217 -4.55 -18.52 -16.40
C GLY A 217 -3.59 -17.42 -16.84
N PHE A 218 -3.71 -16.22 -16.27
CA PHE A 218 -2.78 -15.14 -16.51
C PHE A 218 -1.37 -15.46 -15.99
N MET A 219 -1.24 -16.01 -14.79
CA MET A 219 0.05 -16.47 -14.25
C MET A 219 0.67 -17.58 -15.11
N ALA A 220 -0.14 -18.52 -15.60
CA ALA A 220 0.34 -19.56 -16.51
C ALA A 220 0.84 -18.98 -17.83
N LEU A 221 0.17 -17.96 -18.38
CA LEU A 221 0.65 -17.21 -19.54
C LEU A 221 1.99 -16.52 -19.24
N LEU A 222 2.07 -15.79 -18.13
CA LEU A 222 3.30 -15.10 -17.72
C LEU A 222 4.47 -16.07 -17.55
N ALA A 223 4.23 -17.29 -17.06
CA ALA A 223 5.25 -18.33 -16.89
C ALA A 223 5.88 -18.81 -18.22
N THR A 224 5.25 -18.54 -19.36
CA THR A 224 5.80 -18.86 -20.69
C THR A 224 6.71 -17.78 -21.26
N LEU A 225 6.77 -16.60 -20.63
CA LEU A 225 7.48 -15.43 -21.14
C LEU A 225 8.90 -15.34 -20.55
N SER A 226 9.84 -14.79 -21.32
CA SER A 226 11.15 -14.39 -20.81
C SER A 226 11.04 -13.19 -19.87
N ALA A 227 12.04 -12.96 -19.01
CA ALA A 227 12.09 -11.78 -18.14
C ALA A 227 11.96 -10.46 -18.92
N THR A 228 12.60 -10.36 -20.09
CA THR A 228 12.48 -9.21 -21.00
C THR A 228 11.06 -9.02 -21.53
N ALA A 229 10.36 -10.10 -21.90
CA ALA A 229 8.98 -10.05 -22.34
C ALA A 229 8.02 -9.73 -21.19
N LEU A 230 8.28 -10.23 -19.98
CA LEU A 230 7.53 -9.89 -18.77
C LEU A 230 7.62 -8.40 -18.44
N ALA A 231 8.83 -7.84 -18.47
CA ALA A 231 9.05 -6.40 -18.27
C ALA A 231 8.31 -5.56 -19.32
N GLY A 232 8.43 -5.93 -20.61
CA GLY A 232 7.72 -5.26 -21.70
C GLY A 232 6.20 -5.36 -21.58
N LEU A 233 5.67 -6.53 -21.22
CA LEU A 233 4.23 -6.72 -20.99
C LEU A 233 3.74 -5.92 -19.79
N SER A 234 4.53 -5.87 -18.71
CA SER A 234 4.21 -5.06 -17.53
C SER A 234 4.08 -3.57 -17.87
N SER A 235 5.02 -3.05 -18.66
CA SER A 235 5.01 -1.69 -19.18
C SER A 235 3.76 -1.41 -20.02
N ILE A 236 3.49 -2.25 -21.02
CA ILE A 236 2.35 -2.05 -21.93
C ILE A 236 1.03 -2.13 -21.17
N LEU A 237 0.85 -3.14 -20.32
CA LEU A 237 -0.37 -3.28 -19.53
C LEU A 237 -0.54 -2.15 -18.52
N GLY A 238 0.53 -1.67 -17.89
CA GLY A 238 0.49 -0.53 -16.98
C GLY A 238 0.05 0.75 -17.70
N ASN A 239 0.68 1.08 -18.83
CA ASN A 239 0.34 2.25 -19.64
C ASN A 239 -1.08 2.17 -20.24
N LEU A 240 -1.46 1.01 -20.80
CA LEU A 240 -2.78 0.79 -21.37
C LEU A 240 -3.87 0.88 -20.30
N THR A 241 -3.63 0.30 -19.12
CA THR A 241 -4.57 0.37 -17.99
C THR A 241 -4.73 1.81 -17.53
N LEU A 242 -3.62 2.52 -17.37
CA LEU A 242 -3.60 3.91 -16.90
C LEU A 242 -4.36 4.84 -17.85
N PHE A 243 -4.03 4.82 -19.13
CA PHE A 243 -4.69 5.68 -20.12
C PHE A 243 -6.12 5.21 -20.43
N GLY A 244 -6.33 3.89 -20.49
CA GLY A 244 -7.64 3.28 -20.71
C GLY A 244 -8.65 3.67 -19.64
N LEU A 245 -8.22 3.76 -18.37
CA LEU A 245 -9.09 4.20 -17.28
C LEU A 245 -9.40 5.69 -17.32
N ILE A 246 -8.43 6.54 -17.67
CA ILE A 246 -8.70 7.96 -17.92
C ILE A 246 -9.81 8.09 -18.97
N MET A 247 -9.66 7.38 -20.10
CA MET A 247 -10.67 7.38 -21.15
C MET A 247 -12.00 6.79 -20.69
N LEU A 248 -11.97 5.71 -19.90
CA LEU A 248 -13.17 5.10 -19.32
C LEU A 248 -13.93 6.11 -18.45
N PHE A 249 -13.24 6.82 -17.55
CA PHE A 249 -13.85 7.80 -16.65
C PHE A 249 -14.44 8.97 -17.43
N LEU A 250 -13.72 9.49 -18.43
CA LEU A 250 -14.20 10.57 -19.29
C LEU A 250 -15.41 10.15 -20.13
N VAL A 251 -15.37 8.98 -20.76
CA VAL A 251 -16.46 8.48 -21.61
C VAL A 251 -17.69 8.16 -20.77
N ILE A 252 -17.55 7.39 -19.68
CA ILE A 252 -18.69 7.09 -18.80
C ILE A 252 -19.23 8.39 -18.18
N GLY A 253 -18.36 9.31 -17.75
CA GLY A 253 -18.77 10.62 -17.26
C GLY A 253 -19.60 11.40 -18.28
N ALA A 254 -19.14 11.48 -19.52
CA ALA A 254 -19.88 12.14 -20.60
C ALA A 254 -21.22 11.45 -20.91
N LEU A 255 -21.24 10.12 -21.00
CA LEU A 255 -22.46 9.33 -21.24
C LEU A 255 -23.48 9.47 -20.11
N ARG A 256 -23.01 9.61 -18.86
CA ARG A 256 -23.83 9.87 -17.67
C ARG A 256 -24.20 11.35 -17.52
N LYS A 257 -23.86 12.20 -18.50
CA LYS A 257 -24.10 13.65 -18.51
C LYS A 257 -23.45 14.39 -17.33
N VAL A 258 -22.35 13.85 -16.81
CA VAL A 258 -21.48 14.54 -15.85
C VAL A 258 -20.70 15.60 -16.61
N LYS A 259 -20.65 16.82 -16.07
CA LYS A 259 -19.78 17.88 -16.59
C LYS A 259 -18.33 17.56 -16.27
N VAL A 260 -17.68 16.79 -17.14
CA VAL A 260 -16.35 16.19 -16.90
C VAL A 260 -15.28 17.20 -16.50
N TYR A 261 -15.26 18.38 -17.13
CA TYR A 261 -14.28 19.43 -16.78
C TYR A 261 -14.52 20.03 -15.39
N GLU A 262 -15.78 20.36 -15.06
CA GLU A 262 -16.12 20.91 -13.73
C GLU A 262 -15.83 19.89 -12.63
N ALA A 263 -16.19 18.61 -12.85
CA ALA A 263 -15.87 17.51 -11.95
C ALA A 263 -14.36 17.31 -11.79
N PHE A 264 -13.60 17.38 -12.89
CA PHE A 264 -12.14 17.34 -12.84
C PHE A 264 -11.56 18.47 -11.99
N VAL A 265 -11.98 19.71 -12.21
CA VAL A 265 -11.47 20.88 -11.46
C VAL A 265 -11.83 20.79 -9.98
N GLU A 266 -13.00 20.24 -9.64
CA GLU A 266 -13.39 19.99 -8.26
C GLU A 266 -12.47 18.98 -7.58
N GLY A 267 -12.22 17.84 -8.22
CA GLY A 267 -11.29 16.82 -7.68
C GLY A 267 -9.86 17.32 -7.61
N ALA A 268 -9.44 18.12 -8.60
CA ALA A 268 -8.12 18.72 -8.67
C ALA A 268 -7.83 19.63 -7.46
N LYS A 269 -8.83 20.40 -7.00
CA LYS A 269 -8.69 21.25 -5.81
C LYS A 269 -8.39 20.46 -4.54
N GLU A 270 -8.95 19.26 -4.40
CA GLU A 270 -8.67 18.41 -3.24
C GLU A 270 -7.23 17.88 -3.24
N GLY A 271 -6.64 17.68 -4.42
CA GLY A 271 -5.22 17.31 -4.53
C GLY A 271 -4.29 18.34 -3.91
N PHE A 272 -4.69 19.61 -3.90
CA PHE A 272 -3.97 20.67 -3.21
C PHE A 272 -3.91 20.40 -1.69
N ASP A 273 -5.06 20.15 -1.08
CA ASP A 273 -5.18 19.95 0.37
C ASP A 273 -4.46 18.68 0.82
N VAL A 274 -4.56 17.62 0.02
CA VAL A 274 -3.86 16.36 0.30
C VAL A 274 -2.35 16.56 0.26
N ALA A 275 -1.82 17.21 -0.78
CA ALA A 275 -0.39 17.48 -0.90
C ALA A 275 0.12 18.34 0.29
N LYS A 276 -0.61 19.40 0.64
CA LYS A 276 -0.29 20.26 1.79
C LYS A 276 -0.21 19.47 3.10
N ASN A 277 -1.16 18.56 3.33
CA ASN A 277 -1.22 17.77 4.56
C ASN A 277 -0.14 16.69 4.64
N LEU A 278 0.42 16.24 3.51
CA LEU A 278 1.46 15.22 3.46
C LEU A 278 2.87 15.75 3.80
N LEU A 279 3.16 17.01 3.48
CA LEU A 279 4.50 17.60 3.62
C LEU A 279 5.10 17.44 5.03
N PRO A 280 4.40 17.79 6.14
CA PRO A 280 4.99 17.68 7.48
C PRO A 280 5.43 16.26 7.83
N TYR A 281 4.63 15.26 7.45
CA TYR A 281 4.95 13.85 7.71
C TYR A 281 6.11 13.36 6.86
N LEU A 282 6.18 13.80 5.59
CA LEU A 282 7.27 13.44 4.70
C LEU A 282 8.60 14.03 5.19
N VAL A 283 8.62 15.30 5.59
CA VAL A 283 9.80 15.96 6.18
C VAL A 283 10.26 15.21 7.43
N ALA A 284 9.34 14.99 8.39
CA ALA A 284 9.68 14.36 9.66
C ALA A 284 10.27 12.95 9.46
N MET A 285 9.67 12.15 8.59
CA MET A 285 10.15 10.79 8.33
C MET A 285 11.44 10.79 7.52
N LEU A 286 11.55 11.50 6.38
CA LEU A 286 12.78 11.49 5.58
C LEU A 286 13.98 11.97 6.40
N CYS A 287 13.83 12.98 7.25
CA CYS A 287 14.91 13.42 8.14
C CYS A 287 15.33 12.33 9.14
N ALA A 288 14.37 11.68 9.81
CA ALA A 288 14.67 10.60 10.76
C ALA A 288 15.39 9.41 10.09
N VAL A 289 14.96 9.10 8.86
CA VAL A 289 15.51 8.01 8.05
C VAL A 289 16.89 8.33 7.53
N GLY A 290 17.11 9.55 7.03
CA GLY A 290 18.43 10.04 6.64
C GLY A 290 19.42 9.97 7.79
N VAL A 291 19.01 10.40 8.99
CA VAL A 291 19.84 10.30 10.21
C VAL A 291 20.15 8.86 10.56
N LEU A 292 19.17 7.96 10.51
CA LEU A 292 19.36 6.53 10.77
C LEU A 292 20.34 5.89 9.78
N ARG A 293 20.21 6.20 8.49
CA ARG A 293 21.13 5.72 7.45
C ARG A 293 22.53 6.29 7.61
N ALA A 294 22.65 7.62 7.76
CA ALA A 294 23.93 8.31 7.92
C ALA A 294 24.69 7.87 9.18
N SER A 295 23.97 7.45 10.24
CA SER A 295 24.57 6.88 11.44
C SER A 295 25.12 5.45 11.27
N GLY A 296 24.94 4.82 10.10
CA GLY A 296 25.32 3.44 9.81
C GLY A 296 24.48 2.36 10.53
N ALA A 297 23.52 2.74 11.38
CA ALA A 297 22.70 1.79 12.11
C ALA A 297 21.87 0.90 11.19
N LEU A 298 21.30 1.50 10.14
CA LEU A 298 20.52 0.77 9.15
C LEU A 298 21.38 -0.27 8.42
N GLU A 299 22.55 0.13 7.94
CA GLU A 299 23.47 -0.76 7.23
C GLU A 299 23.91 -1.93 8.10
N PHE A 300 24.24 -1.68 9.37
CA PHE A 300 24.61 -2.74 10.31
C PHE A 300 23.49 -3.79 10.47
N GLY A 301 22.24 -3.35 10.60
CA GLY A 301 21.09 -4.24 10.69
C GLY A 301 20.86 -5.04 9.41
N LEU A 302 20.98 -4.39 8.25
CA LEU A 302 20.84 -5.03 6.95
C LEU A 302 21.95 -6.04 6.67
N GLU A 303 23.20 -5.74 7.05
CA GLU A 303 24.33 -6.66 6.88
C GLU A 303 24.16 -7.93 7.71
N GLY A 304 23.62 -7.82 8.93
CA GLY A 304 23.23 -8.99 9.72
C GLY A 304 22.20 -9.87 9.00
N ILE A 305 21.21 -9.26 8.35
CA ILE A 305 20.22 -9.98 7.54
C ILE A 305 20.88 -10.59 6.30
N ARG A 306 21.73 -9.86 5.57
CA ARG A 306 22.47 -10.38 4.41
C ARG A 306 23.26 -11.63 4.78
N HIS A 307 23.94 -11.61 5.93
CA HIS A 307 24.74 -12.75 6.38
C HIS A 307 23.88 -14.00 6.61
N VAL A 308 22.74 -13.83 7.30
CA VAL A 308 21.79 -14.93 7.54
C VAL A 308 21.21 -15.47 6.23
N VAL A 309 20.83 -14.59 5.30
CA VAL A 309 20.29 -15.00 3.99
C VAL A 309 21.36 -15.71 3.16
N ALA A 310 22.59 -15.18 3.13
CA ALA A 310 23.71 -15.78 2.41
C ALA A 310 24.07 -17.18 2.94
N TRP A 311 23.97 -17.42 4.25
CA TRP A 311 24.15 -18.75 4.85
C TRP A 311 23.15 -19.79 4.34
N THR A 312 21.97 -19.36 3.93
CA THR A 312 20.96 -20.26 3.31
C THR A 312 21.19 -20.47 1.81
N GLY A 313 22.20 -19.83 1.22
CA GLY A 313 22.49 -19.89 -0.22
C GLY A 313 21.52 -19.07 -1.08
N LEU A 314 20.70 -18.22 -0.47
CA LEU A 314 19.74 -17.37 -1.16
C LEU A 314 20.38 -16.06 -1.61
N ASP A 315 19.84 -15.50 -2.70
CA ASP A 315 20.24 -14.19 -3.22
C ASP A 315 19.86 -13.07 -2.22
N THR A 316 20.79 -12.13 -1.98
CA THR A 316 20.65 -11.07 -0.98
C THR A 316 20.23 -9.71 -1.55
N ARG A 317 20.01 -9.58 -2.87
CA ARG A 317 19.68 -8.30 -3.54
C ARG A 317 18.41 -7.64 -3.00
N PHE A 318 17.47 -8.41 -2.45
CA PHE A 318 16.24 -7.87 -1.86
C PHE A 318 16.44 -7.21 -0.49
N VAL A 319 17.58 -7.44 0.17
CA VAL A 319 17.77 -7.03 1.58
C VAL A 319 17.68 -5.51 1.74
N ASP A 320 18.19 -4.74 0.78
CA ASP A 320 18.10 -3.28 0.79
C ASP A 320 16.65 -2.75 0.65
N ALA A 321 15.70 -3.58 0.23
CA ALA A 321 14.28 -3.22 0.17
C ALA A 321 13.52 -3.48 1.48
N LEU A 322 14.09 -4.28 2.40
CA LEU A 322 13.44 -4.67 3.65
C LEU A 322 13.08 -3.51 4.59
N PRO A 323 13.82 -2.38 4.66
CA PRO A 323 13.41 -1.25 5.48
C PRO A 323 11.99 -0.75 5.12
N THR A 324 11.63 -0.78 3.83
CA THR A 324 10.28 -0.47 3.37
C THR A 324 9.26 -1.46 3.94
N ALA A 325 9.52 -2.77 3.84
CA ALA A 325 8.64 -3.81 4.39
C ALA A 325 8.49 -3.73 5.92
N MET A 326 9.56 -3.45 6.65
CA MET A 326 9.54 -3.44 8.12
C MET A 326 8.74 -2.27 8.70
N VAL A 327 8.80 -1.12 8.03
CA VAL A 327 8.14 0.11 8.50
C VAL A 327 6.69 0.19 8.05
N LYS A 328 6.36 -0.45 6.92
CA LYS A 328 5.03 -0.39 6.31
C LYS A 328 3.85 -0.80 7.21
N PRO A 329 3.92 -1.84 8.05
CA PRO A 329 2.82 -2.19 8.95
C PRO A 329 2.43 -1.01 9.88
N PHE A 330 3.38 -0.14 10.18
CA PHE A 330 3.23 0.94 11.14
C PHE A 330 2.87 2.27 10.49
N SER A 331 3.42 2.57 9.30
CA SER A 331 3.27 3.86 8.66
C SER A 331 3.58 3.84 7.16
N GLY A 332 2.60 4.26 6.35
CA GLY A 332 2.70 4.30 4.90
C GLY A 332 3.53 5.50 4.43
N SER A 333 3.52 6.60 5.18
CA SER A 333 4.38 7.77 4.90
C SER A 333 5.85 7.47 5.19
N ALA A 334 6.13 6.68 6.24
CA ALA A 334 7.48 6.26 6.58
C ALA A 334 8.00 5.19 5.59
N ALA A 335 7.16 4.23 5.19
CA ALA A 335 7.54 3.26 4.16
C ALA A 335 7.75 3.91 2.78
N ARG A 336 6.97 4.94 2.45
CA ARG A 336 7.23 5.80 1.28
C ARG A 336 8.58 6.51 1.38
N ALA A 337 8.94 7.03 2.55
CA ALA A 337 10.23 7.65 2.77
C ALA A 337 11.37 6.64 2.55
N MET A 338 11.22 5.40 3.03
CA MET A 338 12.17 4.30 2.76
C MET A 338 12.30 4.01 1.26
N LEU A 339 11.17 3.90 0.55
CA LEU A 339 11.18 3.70 -0.89
C LEU A 339 11.97 4.78 -1.64
N ILE A 340 11.68 6.05 -1.35
CA ILE A 340 12.33 7.19 -2.00
C ILE A 340 13.83 7.20 -1.68
N GLU A 341 14.18 6.92 -0.44
CA GLU A 341 15.58 6.80 -0.02
C GLU A 341 16.30 5.67 -0.78
N THR A 342 15.65 4.51 -0.96
CA THR A 342 16.24 3.39 -1.70
C THR A 342 16.46 3.77 -3.16
N MET A 343 15.50 4.47 -3.77
CA MET A 343 15.62 4.97 -5.16
C MET A 343 16.75 5.98 -5.32
N GLN A 344 16.91 6.92 -4.38
CA GLN A 344 17.97 7.92 -4.40
C GLN A 344 19.36 7.31 -4.25
N THR A 345 19.46 6.25 -3.46
CA THR A 345 20.75 5.71 -3.04
C THR A 345 21.22 4.53 -3.89
N GLN A 346 20.30 3.70 -4.37
CA GLN A 346 20.59 2.53 -5.20
C GLN A 346 20.26 2.77 -6.69
N GLY A 347 19.50 3.82 -6.99
CA GLY A 347 18.94 4.08 -8.33
C GLY A 347 17.50 3.55 -8.47
N VAL A 348 16.66 4.29 -9.19
CA VAL A 348 15.22 4.04 -9.30
C VAL A 348 14.84 2.69 -9.95
N ASP A 349 15.70 2.18 -10.83
CA ASP A 349 15.51 0.90 -11.54
C ASP A 349 16.41 -0.21 -11.00
N SER A 350 17.08 0.02 -9.86
CA SER A 350 17.80 -1.04 -9.16
C SER A 350 16.84 -2.11 -8.64
N PHE A 351 17.33 -3.35 -8.56
CA PHE A 351 16.53 -4.47 -8.01
C PHE A 351 15.89 -4.15 -6.65
N PRO A 352 16.62 -3.62 -5.63
CA PRO A 352 15.98 -3.28 -4.36
C PRO A 352 14.95 -2.14 -4.48
N ALA A 353 15.15 -1.16 -5.37
CA ALA A 353 14.14 -0.13 -5.61
C ALA A 353 12.86 -0.70 -6.25
N LEU A 354 12.98 -1.69 -7.16
CA LEU A 354 11.85 -2.39 -7.76
C LEU A 354 11.09 -3.24 -6.72
N VAL A 355 11.80 -3.94 -5.84
CA VAL A 355 11.21 -4.70 -4.73
C VAL A 355 10.51 -3.77 -3.75
N ALA A 356 11.17 -2.68 -3.34
CA ALA A 356 10.60 -1.68 -2.43
C ALA A 356 9.35 -1.02 -3.04
N ALA A 357 9.38 -0.68 -4.33
CA ALA A 357 8.22 -0.15 -5.05
C ALA A 357 7.06 -1.14 -5.07
N THR A 358 7.36 -2.42 -5.28
CA THR A 358 6.37 -3.50 -5.30
C THR A 358 5.73 -3.69 -3.93
N ILE A 359 6.54 -3.76 -2.87
CA ILE A 359 6.07 -3.80 -1.46
C ILE A 359 5.21 -2.58 -1.14
N GLN A 360 5.67 -1.39 -1.51
CA GLN A 360 4.96 -0.14 -1.23
C GLN A 360 3.62 -0.07 -1.97
N GLY A 361 3.48 -0.72 -3.13
CA GLY A 361 2.23 -0.77 -3.89
C GLY A 361 1.26 -1.89 -3.49
N SER A 362 1.72 -2.95 -2.80
CA SER A 362 0.96 -4.21 -2.68
C SER A 362 0.15 -4.42 -1.40
N THR A 363 0.39 -3.64 -0.34
CA THR A 363 -0.26 -3.78 0.98
C THR A 363 -0.62 -2.43 1.60
N GLU A 364 -1.38 -2.42 2.68
CA GLU A 364 -1.71 -1.22 3.48
C GLU A 364 -1.02 -1.26 4.86
N THR A 365 -1.25 -0.22 5.66
CA THR A 365 -0.64 -0.04 6.98
C THR A 365 -1.39 -0.78 8.09
N THR A 366 -1.05 -2.04 8.36
CA THR A 366 -1.74 -2.92 9.33
C THR A 366 -2.08 -2.23 10.66
N PHE A 367 -1.10 -1.80 11.44
CA PHE A 367 -1.33 -1.25 12.78
C PHE A 367 -2.01 0.11 12.76
N TYR A 368 -1.80 0.91 11.71
CA TYR A 368 -2.48 2.20 11.56
C TYR A 368 -3.97 2.00 11.27
N VAL A 369 -4.32 1.12 10.32
CA VAL A 369 -5.71 0.76 10.02
C VAL A 369 -6.39 0.20 11.27
N LEU A 370 -5.73 -0.69 12.02
CA LEU A 370 -6.24 -1.14 13.33
C LEU A 370 -6.48 0.02 14.30
N ALA A 371 -5.48 0.87 14.54
CA ALA A 371 -5.61 1.96 15.51
C ALA A 371 -6.73 2.93 15.12
N VAL A 372 -6.84 3.30 13.85
CA VAL A 372 -7.84 4.24 13.35
C VAL A 372 -9.23 3.63 13.37
N TYR A 373 -9.40 2.42 12.82
CA TYR A 373 -10.71 1.81 12.68
C TYR A 373 -11.23 1.33 14.04
N PHE A 374 -10.48 0.52 14.78
CA PHE A 374 -10.91 0.05 16.11
C PHE A 374 -10.97 1.18 17.14
N GLY A 375 -10.04 2.13 17.10
CA GLY A 375 -10.06 3.30 17.98
C GLY A 375 -11.30 4.16 17.79
N SER A 376 -11.77 4.33 16.54
CA SER A 376 -12.98 5.14 16.24
C SER A 376 -14.28 4.60 16.84
N VAL A 377 -14.30 3.32 17.24
CA VAL A 377 -15.46 2.61 17.80
C VAL A 377 -15.20 2.02 19.19
N GLY A 378 -14.06 2.32 19.81
CA GLY A 378 -13.75 1.92 21.18
C GLY A 378 -13.40 0.43 21.36
N ILE A 379 -13.00 -0.26 20.29
CA ILE A 379 -12.61 -1.67 20.35
C ILE A 379 -11.24 -1.80 21.03
N GLN A 380 -11.17 -2.65 22.05
CA GLN A 380 -9.94 -2.90 22.83
C GLN A 380 -9.37 -4.30 22.56
N ARG A 381 -10.23 -5.28 22.27
CA ARG A 381 -9.84 -6.67 22.02
C ARG A 381 -9.95 -7.00 20.53
N ALA A 382 -8.81 -6.98 19.85
CA ALA A 382 -8.70 -7.21 18.40
C ALA A 382 -8.87 -8.68 17.96
N ARG A 383 -8.87 -9.64 18.90
CA ARG A 383 -8.91 -11.10 18.63
C ARG A 383 -7.83 -11.50 17.60
N HIS A 384 -8.20 -12.24 16.57
CA HIS A 384 -7.30 -12.72 15.51
C HIS A 384 -7.05 -11.72 14.38
N ALA A 385 -7.56 -10.48 14.47
CA ALA A 385 -7.38 -9.46 13.42
C ALA A 385 -5.90 -9.16 13.16
N VAL A 386 -5.13 -8.92 14.22
CA VAL A 386 -3.69 -8.59 14.11
C VAL A 386 -2.94 -9.73 13.41
N GLY A 387 -3.17 -10.97 13.86
CA GLY A 387 -2.48 -12.15 13.30
C GLY A 387 -2.81 -12.37 11.82
N CYS A 388 -4.08 -12.23 11.43
CA CYS A 388 -4.48 -12.39 10.03
C CYS A 388 -3.96 -11.26 9.14
N ALA A 389 -3.99 -10.01 9.63
CA ALA A 389 -3.48 -8.86 8.88
C ALA A 389 -1.96 -8.94 8.67
N LEU A 390 -1.19 -9.28 9.72
CA LEU A 390 0.26 -9.48 9.61
C LEU A 390 0.62 -10.65 8.70
N LEU A 391 -0.18 -11.73 8.70
CA LEU A 391 0.03 -12.85 7.78
C LEU A 391 -0.23 -12.47 6.32
N ALA A 392 -1.28 -11.68 6.06
CA ALA A 392 -1.54 -11.11 4.73
C ALA A 392 -0.39 -10.22 4.27
N GLU A 393 0.08 -9.33 5.14
CA GLU A 393 1.19 -8.43 4.86
C GLU A 393 2.49 -9.17 4.59
N PHE A 394 2.82 -10.17 5.43
CA PHE A 394 3.97 -11.05 5.21
C PHE A 394 3.90 -11.76 3.86
N ALA A 395 2.73 -12.31 3.50
CA ALA A 395 2.52 -12.94 2.20
C ALA A 395 2.70 -11.94 1.04
N GLY A 396 2.23 -10.70 1.21
CA GLY A 396 2.45 -9.62 0.24
C GLY A 396 3.93 -9.28 0.05
N VAL A 397 4.71 -9.19 1.14
CA VAL A 397 6.16 -8.93 1.09
C VAL A 397 6.91 -10.09 0.42
N VAL A 398 6.61 -11.34 0.81
CA VAL A 398 7.23 -12.52 0.21
C VAL A 398 6.89 -12.61 -1.28
N ALA A 399 5.63 -12.35 -1.65
CA ALA A 399 5.20 -12.33 -3.05
C ALA A 399 5.90 -11.21 -3.83
N ALA A 400 6.02 -10.01 -3.26
CA ALA A 400 6.73 -8.90 -3.91
C ALA A 400 8.19 -9.26 -4.20
N ILE A 401 8.91 -9.82 -3.22
CA ILE A 401 10.30 -10.27 -3.40
C ILE A 401 10.39 -11.36 -4.48
N SER A 402 9.53 -12.38 -4.38
CA SER A 402 9.55 -13.54 -5.30
C SER A 402 9.23 -13.14 -6.73
N VAL A 403 8.21 -12.30 -6.92
CA VAL A 403 7.80 -11.81 -8.25
C VAL A 403 8.84 -10.88 -8.84
N CYS A 404 9.49 -10.03 -8.04
CA CYS A 404 10.60 -9.22 -8.53
C CYS A 404 11.79 -10.07 -8.98
N TYR A 405 12.15 -11.14 -8.26
CA TYR A 405 13.15 -12.10 -8.75
C TYR A 405 12.72 -12.78 -10.05
N TRP A 406 11.43 -13.08 -10.20
CA TRP A 406 10.94 -13.67 -11.45
C TRP A 406 10.97 -12.70 -12.63
N PHE A 407 10.64 -11.43 -12.41
CA PHE A 407 10.55 -10.42 -13.48
C PHE A 407 11.89 -9.76 -13.82
N PHE A 408 12.76 -9.58 -12.82
CA PHE A 408 13.95 -8.73 -12.89
C PHE A 408 15.23 -9.40 -12.37
N GLY A 409 15.15 -10.67 -11.94
CA GLY A 409 16.21 -11.40 -11.25
C GLY A 409 17.28 -11.98 -12.15
#